data_AF-A0A1W6JZC1-F1
#
_entry.id   AF-A0A1W6JZC1-F1
#
_cell.length_a   1.000
_cell.length_b   1.000
_cell.length_c   1.000
_cell.angle_alpha   90.00
_cell.angle_beta   90.00
_cell.angle_gamma   90.00
#
_symmetry.space_group_name_H-M   'P 1'
#
loop_
_entity.id
_entity.type
_entity.pdbx_description
1 polymer ?
#
loop_
_entity_poly.entity_id
_entity_poly.type
_entity_poly.pdbx_seq_one_letter_code
_entity_poly.pdbx_strand_id
1 'polypeptide(L)'
;MSFNGIKGILNAPGQIPVELVIAYFAIALAIAFFFGRKTGGLKGFTTLDLVYIGIGAAFSVVWEFYIGAFLDKFVPSTPFVSIGFWGRLIIVFIIVGLIRKVGAGMLTLTVYTLLSDIFHYGFSGEPLYFFYEALTYGLFLDLLTAVTGGKTFGIISFSSRSLKSIKSVSVTKIDEEEGIGQPIRSVSYIVPALEGALIGALWAIPDPIFYDAFLRPFIYGGYVDWAYVDFNILAYLPGDIIAGVIGGILAYIISKAVGQ
;
A
#
# COMPACT_ATOMS: atom_id res chain seq x y z
N MET A 1 21.30 -26.85 11.23
CA MET A 1 22.03 -25.57 11.10
C MET A 1 21.01 -24.54 10.64
N SER A 2 20.72 -23.52 11.44
CA SER A 2 19.85 -22.41 11.02
C SER A 2 20.72 -21.27 10.48
N PHE A 3 20.40 -20.77 9.30
CA PHE A 3 21.02 -19.55 8.78
C PHE A 3 20.23 -18.36 9.35
N ASN A 4 20.89 -17.50 10.12
CA ASN A 4 20.27 -16.32 10.73
C ASN A 4 18.96 -16.61 11.50
N GLY A 5 18.93 -17.71 12.28
CA GLY A 5 17.74 -18.11 13.05
C GLY A 5 16.64 -18.86 12.27
N ILE A 6 16.75 -18.97 10.94
CA ILE A 6 15.77 -19.65 10.08
C ILE A 6 15.97 -21.16 10.12
N LYS A 7 14.95 -21.91 10.55
CA LYS A 7 14.94 -23.38 10.54
C LYS A 7 14.65 -23.99 9.17
N GLY A 8 13.90 -23.28 8.30
CA GLY A 8 13.63 -23.71 6.93
C GLY A 8 12.73 -24.94 6.85
N ILE A 9 11.72 -25.02 7.71
CA ILE A 9 10.83 -26.18 7.78
C ILE A 9 9.78 -26.09 6.68
N LEU A 10 9.70 -27.13 5.83
CA LEU A 10 8.82 -27.16 4.66
C LEU A 10 7.50 -27.90 4.88
N ASN A 11 7.37 -28.63 6.00
CA ASN A 11 6.22 -29.50 6.28
C ASN A 11 5.81 -29.44 7.76
N ALA A 12 5.81 -28.25 8.37
CA ALA A 12 5.25 -28.10 9.71
C ALA A 12 3.73 -28.38 9.66
N PRO A 13 3.13 -28.99 10.69
CA PRO A 13 1.71 -29.33 10.63
C PRO A 13 0.83 -28.08 10.48
N GLY A 14 -0.07 -28.12 9.51
CA GLY A 14 -0.95 -27.02 9.15
C GLY A 14 -0.29 -25.88 8.37
N GLN A 15 1.02 -25.94 8.09
CA GLN A 15 1.73 -24.94 7.30
C GLN A 15 1.24 -24.92 5.85
N ILE A 16 1.10 -23.72 5.29
CA ILE A 16 0.85 -23.55 3.86
C ILE A 16 2.09 -24.04 3.07
N PRO A 17 1.93 -24.92 2.08
CA PRO A 17 3.04 -25.39 1.25
C PRO A 17 3.83 -24.22 0.60
N VAL A 18 5.16 -24.31 0.63
CA VAL A 18 6.05 -23.27 0.12
C VAL A 18 5.78 -23.00 -1.37
N GLU A 19 5.42 -24.03 -2.12
CA GLU A 19 5.13 -23.97 -3.56
C GLU A 19 3.91 -23.10 -3.83
N LEU A 20 2.89 -23.15 -2.97
CA LEU A 20 1.69 -22.31 -3.12
C LEU A 20 2.03 -20.84 -2.85
N VAL A 21 2.87 -20.56 -1.87
CA VAL A 21 3.31 -19.19 -1.55
C VAL A 21 4.14 -18.62 -2.70
N ILE A 22 5.10 -19.40 -3.23
CA ILE A 22 5.91 -18.99 -4.38
C ILE A 22 5.03 -18.79 -5.62
N ALA A 23 4.11 -19.72 -5.91
CA ALA A 23 3.20 -19.61 -7.03
C ALA A 23 2.32 -18.36 -6.91
N TYR A 24 1.80 -18.07 -5.71
CA TYR A 24 1.02 -16.87 -5.44
C TYR A 24 1.79 -15.61 -5.81
N PHE A 25 3.01 -15.43 -5.29
CA PHE A 25 3.81 -14.24 -5.58
C PHE A 25 4.22 -14.15 -7.05
N ALA A 26 4.60 -15.26 -7.68
CA ALA A 26 4.95 -15.28 -9.09
C ALA A 26 3.77 -14.86 -9.97
N ILE A 27 2.57 -15.40 -9.69
CA ILE A 27 1.34 -15.05 -10.41
C ILE A 27 0.95 -13.61 -10.15
N ALA A 28 0.94 -13.15 -8.90
CA ALA A 28 0.57 -11.79 -8.55
C ALA A 28 1.52 -10.75 -9.18
N LEU A 29 2.83 -10.99 -9.18
CA LEU A 29 3.80 -10.16 -9.89
C LEU A 29 3.59 -10.17 -11.40
N ALA A 30 3.31 -11.34 -11.98
CA ALA A 30 3.02 -11.45 -13.40
C ALA A 30 1.76 -10.66 -13.79
N ILE A 31 0.71 -10.71 -12.96
CA ILE A 31 -0.52 -9.92 -13.13
C ILE A 31 -0.21 -8.42 -13.05
N ALA A 32 0.50 -7.98 -12.00
CA ALA A 32 0.87 -6.58 -11.82
C ALA A 32 1.68 -6.05 -13.01
N PHE A 33 2.65 -6.83 -13.49
CA PHE A 33 3.47 -6.48 -14.65
C PHE A 33 2.66 -6.44 -15.95
N PHE A 34 1.86 -7.49 -16.22
CA PHE A 34 1.06 -7.60 -17.43
C PHE A 34 0.02 -6.48 -17.54
N PHE A 35 -0.77 -6.26 -16.48
CA PHE A 35 -1.75 -5.18 -16.46
C PHE A 35 -1.07 -3.82 -16.44
N GLY A 36 -0.02 -3.63 -15.64
CA GLY A 36 0.73 -2.37 -15.60
C GLY A 36 1.27 -1.95 -16.96
N ARG A 37 1.74 -2.91 -17.77
CA ARG A 37 2.18 -2.65 -19.14
C ARG A 37 1.02 -2.29 -20.07
N LYS A 38 -0.14 -2.96 -19.92
CA LYS A 38 -1.33 -2.75 -20.77
C LYS A 38 -2.06 -1.43 -20.47
N THR A 39 -2.19 -1.08 -19.20
CA THR A 39 -2.94 0.10 -18.74
C THR A 39 -2.07 1.36 -18.66
N GLY A 40 -0.75 1.22 -18.80
CA GLY A 40 0.21 2.31 -18.74
C GLY A 40 0.61 2.69 -17.31
N GLY A 41 0.34 1.84 -16.31
CA GLY A 41 0.80 2.01 -14.93
C GLY A 41 2.30 1.74 -14.74
N LEU A 42 2.93 0.98 -15.64
CA LEU A 42 4.36 0.61 -15.59
C LEU A 42 5.26 1.72 -16.19
N LYS A 43 5.15 2.94 -15.67
CA LYS A 43 6.03 4.06 -16.06
C LYS A 43 7.31 4.04 -15.24
N GLY A 44 8.40 4.53 -15.81
CA GLY A 44 9.65 4.73 -15.06
C GLY A 44 9.48 5.73 -13.91
N PHE A 45 10.13 5.46 -12.79
CA PHE A 45 10.20 6.39 -11.66
C PHE A 45 11.04 7.61 -12.02
N THR A 46 10.56 8.78 -11.62
CA THR A 46 11.29 10.04 -11.64
C THR A 46 12.03 10.23 -10.32
N THR A 47 13.00 11.15 -10.29
CA THR A 47 13.71 11.50 -9.06
C THR A 47 12.75 11.92 -7.94
N LEU A 48 11.71 12.68 -8.28
CA LEU A 48 10.71 13.16 -7.33
C LEU A 48 9.91 11.98 -6.73
N ASP A 49 9.60 10.96 -7.53
CA ASP A 49 8.93 9.76 -7.01
C ASP A 49 9.80 9.02 -6.00
N LEU A 50 11.10 8.86 -6.30
CA LEU A 50 12.04 8.22 -5.38
C LEU A 50 12.19 9.01 -4.07
N VAL A 51 12.12 10.34 -4.13
CA VAL A 51 12.09 11.20 -2.94
C VAL A 51 10.83 10.96 -2.12
N TYR A 52 9.65 10.87 -2.74
CA TYR A 52 8.42 10.54 -2.02
C TYR A 52 8.46 9.14 -1.40
N ILE A 53 9.01 8.15 -2.10
CA ILE A 53 9.22 6.79 -1.54
C ILE A 53 10.08 6.89 -0.28
N GLY A 54 11.22 7.60 -0.34
CA GLY A 54 12.12 7.74 0.80
C GLY A 54 11.48 8.45 2.00
N ILE A 55 10.80 9.58 1.76
CA ILE A 55 10.09 10.32 2.81
C ILE A 55 8.97 9.48 3.42
N GLY A 56 8.17 8.84 2.57
CA GLY A 56 7.06 7.99 2.97
C GLY A 56 7.51 6.83 3.85
N ALA A 57 8.51 6.09 3.40
CA ALA A 57 9.10 4.99 4.15
C ALA A 57 9.63 5.43 5.52
N ALA A 58 10.42 6.51 5.56
CA ALA A 58 10.95 7.04 6.81
C ALA A 58 9.83 7.50 7.76
N PHE A 59 8.80 8.15 7.24
CA PHE A 59 7.66 8.60 8.04
C PHE A 59 6.83 7.42 8.55
N SER A 60 6.69 6.35 7.77
CA SER A 60 6.06 5.09 8.22
C SER A 60 6.83 4.45 9.38
N VAL A 61 8.16 4.42 9.35
CA VAL A 61 8.99 3.93 10.48
C VAL A 61 8.77 4.78 11.73
N VAL A 62 8.82 6.12 11.58
CA VAL A 62 8.59 7.04 12.70
C VAL A 62 7.19 6.85 13.26
N TRP A 63 6.19 6.73 12.39
CA TRP A 63 4.82 6.54 12.83
C TRP A 63 4.67 5.24 13.60
N GLU A 64 5.04 4.11 13.03
CA GLU A 64 4.71 2.82 13.63
C GLU A 64 5.46 2.57 14.94
N PHE A 65 6.78 2.80 14.96
CA PHE A 65 7.60 2.40 16.11
C PHE A 65 7.70 3.46 17.20
N TYR A 66 7.38 4.73 16.91
CA TYR A 66 7.50 5.80 17.89
C TYR A 66 6.14 6.39 18.24
N ILE A 67 5.37 6.85 17.25
CA ILE A 67 4.07 7.50 17.49
C ILE A 67 3.01 6.47 17.87
N GLY A 68 2.87 5.41 17.07
CA GLY A 68 1.95 4.29 17.30
C GLY A 68 2.24 3.61 18.63
N ALA A 69 3.49 3.20 18.85
CA ALA A 69 3.91 2.61 20.12
C ALA A 69 3.66 3.52 21.34
N PHE A 70 3.69 4.84 21.18
CA PHE A 70 3.28 5.77 22.24
C PHE A 70 1.77 5.80 22.43
N LEU A 71 1.00 5.89 21.35
CA LEU A 71 -0.47 5.95 21.38
C LEU A 71 -1.11 4.65 21.87
N ASP A 72 -0.49 3.50 21.61
CA ASP A 72 -0.94 2.18 22.08
C ASP A 72 -0.85 2.05 23.62
N LYS A 73 -0.17 2.99 24.31
CA LYS A 73 -0.23 3.08 25.78
C LYS A 73 -1.54 3.68 26.29
N PHE A 74 -2.27 4.39 25.43
CA PHE A 74 -3.50 5.11 25.76
C PHE A 74 -4.73 4.51 25.09
N VAL A 75 -4.56 3.77 24.00
CA VAL A 75 -5.62 3.07 23.30
C VAL A 75 -5.31 1.57 23.37
N PRO A 76 -6.26 0.72 23.80
CA PRO A 76 -6.03 -0.72 23.82
C PRO A 76 -5.70 -1.24 22.43
N SER A 77 -4.48 -1.79 22.28
CA SER A 77 -4.14 -2.57 21.10
C SER A 77 -4.98 -3.85 21.12
N THR A 78 -5.85 -3.97 20.14
CA THR A 78 -6.66 -5.16 19.92
C THR A 78 -6.45 -5.58 18.48
N PRO A 79 -6.77 -6.84 18.10
CA PRO A 79 -6.77 -7.21 16.70
C PRO A 79 -7.55 -6.22 15.83
N PHE A 80 -8.64 -5.66 16.35
CA PHE A 80 -9.49 -4.70 15.66
C PHE A 80 -8.91 -3.27 15.58
N VAL A 81 -7.89 -2.93 16.38
CA VAL A 81 -7.36 -1.57 16.52
C VAL A 81 -5.84 -1.60 16.68
N SER A 82 -5.13 -1.20 15.63
CA SER A 82 -3.67 -1.06 15.62
C SER A 82 -3.26 0.29 15.07
N ILE A 83 -3.02 1.26 15.95
CA ILE A 83 -2.76 2.65 15.56
C ILE A 83 -1.45 2.78 14.80
N GLY A 84 -0.42 2.06 15.23
CA GLY A 84 0.87 2.01 14.53
C GLY A 84 0.71 1.51 13.10
N PHE A 85 0.04 0.37 12.93
CA PHE A 85 -0.19 -0.23 11.61
C PHE A 85 -1.09 0.65 10.71
N TRP A 86 -2.17 1.22 11.25
CA TRP A 86 -3.10 2.05 10.49
C TRP A 86 -2.46 3.30 9.93
N GLY A 87 -1.61 3.98 10.70
CA GLY A 87 -0.93 5.15 10.14
C GLY A 87 0.09 4.76 9.09
N ARG A 88 0.82 3.64 9.22
CA ARG A 88 1.65 3.11 8.13
C ARG A 88 0.81 2.91 6.87
N LEU A 89 -0.32 2.23 6.97
CA LEU A 89 -1.24 1.98 5.87
C LEU A 89 -1.66 3.30 5.18
N ILE A 90 -2.13 4.28 5.96
CA ILE A 90 -2.53 5.59 5.45
C ILE A 90 -1.39 6.31 4.73
N ILE A 91 -0.19 6.31 5.32
CA ILE A 91 1.00 6.95 4.73
C ILE A 91 1.33 6.31 3.38
N VAL A 92 1.38 4.98 3.31
CA VAL A 92 1.70 4.28 2.06
C VAL A 92 0.64 4.55 0.98
N PHE A 93 -0.64 4.65 1.35
CA PHE A 93 -1.71 5.01 0.40
C PHE A 93 -1.48 6.41 -0.18
N ILE A 94 -1.09 7.38 0.66
CA ILE A 94 -0.78 8.74 0.20
C ILE A 94 0.38 8.71 -0.79
N ILE A 95 1.45 7.99 -0.48
CA ILE A 95 2.63 7.89 -1.36
C ILE A 95 2.28 7.23 -2.70
N VAL A 96 1.53 6.13 -2.69
CA VAL A 96 1.08 5.47 -3.91
C VAL A 96 0.12 6.37 -4.70
N GLY A 97 -0.77 7.10 -4.01
CA GLY A 97 -1.67 8.08 -4.62
C GLY A 97 -0.95 9.27 -5.26
N LEU A 98 0.21 9.68 -4.72
CA LEU A 98 1.07 10.71 -5.32
C LEU A 98 1.83 10.17 -6.53
N ILE A 99 2.45 9.00 -6.41
CA ILE A 99 3.36 8.47 -7.44
C ILE A 99 2.61 7.86 -8.63
N ARG A 100 1.55 7.08 -8.34
CA ARG A 100 0.66 6.44 -9.34
C ARG A 100 1.38 5.55 -10.35
N LYS A 101 2.42 4.83 -9.91
CA LYS A 101 3.21 3.90 -10.73
C LYS A 101 3.27 2.55 -10.06
N VAL A 102 3.20 1.50 -10.87
CA VAL A 102 3.37 0.12 -10.41
C VAL A 102 4.80 -0.04 -9.88
N GLY A 103 4.92 -0.56 -8.68
CA GLY A 103 6.16 -0.72 -7.92
C GLY A 103 6.32 0.32 -6.81
N ALA A 104 5.45 1.33 -6.73
CA ALA A 104 5.51 2.36 -5.70
C ALA A 104 5.21 1.77 -4.32
N GLY A 105 4.21 0.88 -4.22
CA GLY A 105 3.86 0.21 -2.97
C GLY A 105 4.99 -0.71 -2.50
N MET A 106 5.44 -1.62 -3.38
CA MET A 106 6.54 -2.55 -3.11
C MET A 106 7.84 -1.83 -2.71
N LEU A 107 8.26 -0.79 -3.45
CA LEU A 107 9.48 -0.05 -3.13
C LEU A 107 9.36 0.73 -1.83
N THR A 108 8.22 1.37 -1.56
CA THR A 108 8.00 2.09 -0.30
C THR A 108 8.13 1.15 0.89
N LEU A 109 7.52 -0.04 0.80
CA LEU A 109 7.60 -1.01 1.87
C LEU A 109 8.96 -1.70 1.98
N THR A 110 9.66 -1.91 0.86
CA THR A 110 11.06 -2.38 0.87
C THR A 110 11.98 -1.39 1.60
N VAL A 111 11.87 -0.09 1.30
CA VAL A 111 12.67 0.95 1.97
C VAL A 111 12.24 1.09 3.43
N TYR A 112 10.94 0.98 3.72
CA TYR A 112 10.43 0.96 5.09
C TYR A 112 11.08 -0.18 5.87
N THR A 113 11.06 -1.42 5.36
CA THR A 113 11.69 -2.58 6.02
C THR A 113 13.17 -2.31 6.27
N LEU A 114 13.91 -1.83 5.27
CA LEU A 114 15.33 -1.49 5.46
C LEU A 114 15.56 -0.49 6.59
N LEU A 115 14.71 0.54 6.69
CA LEU A 115 14.83 1.55 7.72
C LEU A 115 14.39 1.00 9.10
N SER A 116 13.33 0.21 9.15
CA SER A 116 12.87 -0.50 10.36
C SER A 116 13.96 -1.41 10.92
N ASP A 117 14.64 -2.13 10.04
CA ASP A 117 15.76 -3.01 10.35
C ASP A 117 16.92 -2.22 10.97
N ILE A 118 17.31 -1.10 10.35
CA ILE A 118 18.40 -0.24 10.83
C ILE A 118 18.09 0.39 12.19
N PHE A 119 16.85 0.90 12.37
CA PHE A 119 16.51 1.77 13.51
C PHE A 119 15.75 1.08 14.63
N HIS A 120 15.19 -0.10 14.40
CA HIS A 120 14.33 -0.79 15.36
C HIS A 120 14.69 -2.28 15.57
N TYR A 121 14.83 -3.08 14.51
CA TYR A 121 14.94 -4.54 14.65
C TYR A 121 16.37 -5.11 14.71
N GLY A 122 17.36 -4.41 14.15
CA GLY A 122 18.79 -4.71 14.33
C GLY A 122 19.33 -5.90 13.53
N PHE A 123 18.83 -6.18 12.33
CA PHE A 123 19.32 -7.23 11.41
C PHE A 123 19.14 -8.68 11.89
N SER A 124 18.25 -8.93 12.85
CA SER A 124 18.21 -10.19 13.63
C SER A 124 17.40 -11.34 13.00
N GLY A 125 16.73 -11.14 11.85
CA GLY A 125 16.02 -12.21 11.12
C GLY A 125 15.49 -11.82 9.74
N GLU A 126 15.99 -10.72 9.16
CA GLU A 126 15.18 -9.79 8.36
C GLU A 126 15.10 -9.94 6.83
N PRO A 127 15.92 -10.74 6.11
CA PRO A 127 15.80 -10.81 4.64
C PRO A 127 14.42 -11.28 4.16
N LEU A 128 13.74 -12.13 4.94
CA LEU A 128 12.39 -12.61 4.60
C LEU A 128 11.33 -11.52 4.79
N TYR A 129 11.54 -10.57 5.70
CA TYR A 129 10.58 -9.48 5.92
C TYR A 129 10.56 -8.49 4.76
N PHE A 130 11.64 -8.36 3.99
CA PHE A 130 11.61 -7.59 2.74
C PHE A 130 10.60 -8.16 1.76
N PHE A 131 10.65 -9.48 1.55
CA PHE A 131 9.70 -10.16 0.66
C PHE A 131 8.30 -10.12 1.23
N TYR A 132 8.16 -10.31 2.54
CA TYR A 132 6.90 -10.18 3.23
C TYR A 132 6.28 -8.79 2.98
N GLU A 133 6.89 -7.73 3.49
CA GLU A 133 6.35 -6.37 3.41
C GLU A 133 6.13 -5.91 1.97
N ALA A 134 7.10 -6.14 1.08
CA ALA A 134 6.96 -5.74 -0.31
C ALA A 134 5.88 -6.57 -1.03
N LEU A 135 5.94 -7.90 -0.97
CA LEU A 135 5.12 -8.76 -1.84
C LEU A 135 3.74 -9.10 -1.26
N THR A 136 3.50 -8.91 0.03
CA THR A 136 2.16 -9.08 0.62
C THR A 136 1.44 -7.74 0.66
N TYR A 137 1.95 -6.74 1.38
CA TYR A 137 1.28 -5.45 1.53
C TYR A 137 1.48 -4.53 0.32
N GLY A 138 2.73 -4.36 -0.13
CA GLY A 138 3.06 -3.42 -1.21
C GLY A 138 2.50 -3.83 -2.56
N LEU A 139 2.52 -5.13 -2.85
CA LEU A 139 2.01 -5.68 -4.10
C LEU A 139 0.51 -5.47 -4.26
N PHE A 140 -0.29 -5.45 -3.18
CA PHE A 140 -1.73 -5.16 -3.27
C PHE A 140 -2.01 -3.76 -3.83
N LEU A 141 -1.25 -2.76 -3.38
CA LEU A 141 -1.34 -1.40 -3.91
C LEU A 141 -0.86 -1.30 -5.35
N ASP A 142 0.19 -2.04 -5.69
CA ASP A 142 0.72 -2.07 -7.04
C ASP A 142 -0.21 -2.80 -8.02
N LEU A 143 -0.94 -3.83 -7.56
CA LEU A 143 -2.00 -4.48 -8.32
C LEU A 143 -3.17 -3.52 -8.59
N LEU A 144 -3.63 -2.78 -7.59
CA LEU A 144 -4.65 -1.74 -7.79
C LEU A 144 -4.16 -0.68 -8.79
N THR A 145 -2.91 -0.23 -8.65
CA THR A 145 -2.31 0.76 -9.55
C THR A 145 -2.18 0.21 -10.98
N ALA A 146 -1.85 -1.08 -11.13
CA ALA A 146 -1.79 -1.78 -12.40
C ALA A 146 -3.17 -1.88 -13.06
N VAL A 147 -4.21 -2.25 -12.31
CA VAL A 147 -5.59 -2.39 -12.81
C VAL A 147 -6.18 -1.03 -13.19
N THR A 148 -5.94 0.00 -12.37
CA THR A 148 -6.45 1.37 -12.60
C THR A 148 -5.64 2.16 -13.63
N GLY A 149 -4.45 1.67 -14.02
CA GLY A 149 -3.56 2.36 -14.96
C GLY A 149 -2.97 3.65 -14.41
N GLY A 150 -2.66 3.69 -13.11
CA GLY A 150 -2.19 4.89 -12.43
C GLY A 150 -3.29 5.92 -12.15
N LYS A 151 -4.56 5.51 -12.16
CA LYS A 151 -5.69 6.33 -11.69
C LYS A 151 -6.16 5.92 -10.29
N THR A 152 -5.21 5.48 -9.47
CA THR A 152 -5.43 5.02 -8.11
C THR A 152 -6.16 6.10 -7.29
N PHE A 153 -7.10 5.66 -6.46
CA PHE A 153 -7.99 6.48 -5.66
C PHE A 153 -8.85 7.46 -6.47
N GLY A 154 -9.20 7.11 -7.71
CA GLY A 154 -9.99 7.97 -8.59
C GLY A 154 -9.28 9.26 -9.03
N ILE A 155 -7.95 9.32 -8.88
CA ILE A 155 -7.14 10.46 -9.27
C ILE A 155 -6.91 10.41 -10.78
N ILE A 156 -7.64 11.24 -11.54
CA ILE A 156 -7.45 11.36 -12.98
C ILE A 156 -6.22 12.25 -13.22
N SER A 157 -5.12 11.66 -13.70
CA SER A 157 -4.01 12.43 -14.27
C SER A 157 -4.53 13.35 -15.37
N PHE A 158 -4.43 14.67 -15.16
CA PHE A 158 -4.62 15.64 -16.23
C PHE A 158 -3.50 15.44 -17.24
N SER A 159 -3.73 14.61 -18.25
CA SER A 159 -2.83 14.53 -19.38
C SER A 159 -2.80 15.91 -20.04
N SER A 160 -1.62 16.55 -20.04
CA SER A 160 -1.33 17.85 -20.65
C SER A 160 -1.69 17.95 -22.14
N ARG A 161 -2.14 16.85 -22.75
CA ARG A 161 -2.68 16.80 -24.11
C ARG A 161 -3.97 17.62 -24.27
N SER A 162 -4.77 17.81 -23.21
CA SER A 162 -5.97 18.66 -23.26
C SER A 162 -5.63 20.16 -23.33
N LEU A 163 -4.55 20.61 -22.67
CA LEU A 163 -4.14 22.02 -22.69
C LEU A 163 -3.53 22.47 -24.03
N LYS A 164 -3.02 21.55 -24.86
CA LYS A 164 -2.59 21.90 -26.23
C LYS A 164 -3.76 22.11 -27.19
N SER A 165 -4.93 21.53 -26.91
CA SER A 165 -6.14 21.72 -27.74
C SER A 165 -6.85 23.04 -27.45
N ILE A 166 -6.67 23.62 -26.26
CA ILE A 166 -7.32 24.89 -25.88
C ILE A 166 -6.50 26.10 -26.37
N LYS A 167 -5.18 25.96 -26.58
CA LYS A 167 -4.35 27.05 -27.14
C LYS A 167 -4.52 27.31 -28.64
N SER A 168 -5.22 26.44 -29.36
CA SER A 168 -5.45 26.58 -30.82
C SER A 168 -6.86 27.07 -31.18
N VAL A 169 -7.71 27.37 -30.20
CA VAL A 169 -9.09 27.80 -30.45
C VAL A 169 -9.29 29.21 -29.92
N SER A 170 -9.38 30.14 -30.90
CA SER A 170 -9.97 31.48 -30.85
C SER A 170 -9.36 32.52 -29.89
N VAL A 171 -8.43 33.31 -30.43
CA VAL A 171 -8.39 34.75 -30.16
C VAL A 171 -9.56 35.38 -30.92
N THR A 172 -10.68 35.62 -30.22
CA THR A 172 -11.70 36.56 -30.67
C THR A 172 -12.08 37.41 -29.47
N LYS A 173 -11.80 38.71 -29.57
CA LYS A 173 -12.16 39.74 -28.60
C LYS A 173 -13.68 39.84 -28.50
N ILE A 174 -14.26 39.73 -27.31
CA ILE A 174 -15.51 40.40 -26.91
C ILE A 174 -15.40 40.76 -25.42
N ASP A 175 -15.79 41.99 -25.12
CA ASP A 175 -15.75 42.69 -23.84
C ASP A 175 -16.74 42.15 -22.78
N GLU A 176 -16.39 42.45 -21.53
CA GLU A 176 -17.18 42.67 -20.30
C GLU A 176 -18.36 41.77 -19.87
N GLU A 177 -18.29 41.43 -18.57
CA GLU A 177 -19.34 41.02 -17.62
C GLU A 177 -20.20 39.78 -17.94
N GLU A 178 -19.86 38.66 -17.29
CA GLU A 178 -20.80 37.88 -16.48
C GLU A 178 -20.02 36.79 -15.70
N GLY A 179 -20.36 36.64 -14.42
CA GLY A 179 -19.68 35.76 -13.47
C GLY A 179 -19.63 34.30 -13.93
N ILE A 180 -18.45 33.84 -14.36
CA ILE A 180 -18.18 32.44 -14.66
C ILE A 180 -17.95 31.71 -13.32
N GLY A 181 -19.05 31.33 -12.67
CA GLY A 181 -19.03 30.25 -11.70
C GLY A 181 -18.56 29.00 -12.43
N GLN A 182 -17.29 28.62 -12.25
CA GLN A 182 -16.79 27.35 -12.76
C GLN A 182 -17.70 26.23 -12.24
N PRO A 183 -18.10 25.25 -13.08
CA PRO A 183 -18.88 24.13 -12.58
C PRO A 183 -18.04 23.43 -11.52
N ILE A 184 -18.49 23.52 -10.26
CA ILE A 184 -17.95 22.78 -9.14
C ILE A 184 -18.10 21.30 -9.52
N ARG A 185 -17.03 20.69 -10.06
CA ARG A 185 -16.99 19.24 -10.25
C ARG A 185 -17.18 18.65 -8.86
N SER A 186 -18.32 18.00 -8.65
CA SER A 186 -18.63 17.33 -7.40
C SER A 186 -17.47 16.40 -7.07
N VAL A 187 -16.81 16.68 -5.95
CA VAL A 187 -15.72 15.86 -5.47
C VAL A 187 -16.33 14.55 -4.99
N SER A 188 -16.28 13.52 -5.83
CA SER A 188 -16.76 12.19 -5.45
C SER A 188 -15.69 11.48 -4.63
N TYR A 189 -15.93 11.36 -3.33
CA TYR A 189 -15.10 10.57 -2.41
C TYR A 189 -15.39 9.07 -2.48
N ILE A 190 -16.38 8.66 -3.27
CA ILE A 190 -16.86 7.27 -3.33
C ILE A 190 -15.77 6.34 -3.86
N VAL A 191 -15.13 6.70 -4.98
CA VAL A 191 -14.07 5.87 -5.58
C VAL A 191 -12.85 5.75 -4.66
N PRO A 192 -12.27 6.85 -4.14
CA PRO A 192 -11.19 6.75 -3.15
C PRO A 192 -11.56 5.89 -1.93
N ALA A 193 -12.78 6.04 -1.40
CA ALA A 193 -13.24 5.27 -0.25
C ALA A 193 -13.37 3.78 -0.57
N LEU A 194 -13.94 3.40 -1.72
CA LEU A 194 -14.11 2.01 -2.12
C LEU A 194 -12.77 1.32 -2.42
N GLU A 195 -11.88 1.97 -3.18
CA GLU A 195 -10.54 1.44 -3.45
C GLU A 195 -9.71 1.35 -2.17
N GLY A 196 -9.83 2.34 -1.29
CA GLY A 196 -9.21 2.33 0.02
C GLY A 196 -9.72 1.20 0.93
N ALA A 197 -11.05 1.00 0.99
CA ALA A 197 -11.67 -0.10 1.72
C ALA A 197 -11.22 -1.46 1.20
N LEU A 198 -11.13 -1.63 -0.12
CA LEU A 198 -10.70 -2.87 -0.75
C LEU A 198 -9.25 -3.21 -0.37
N ILE A 199 -8.33 -2.25 -0.47
CA ILE A 199 -6.94 -2.49 -0.08
C ILE A 199 -6.82 -2.68 1.44
N GLY A 200 -7.58 -1.93 2.24
CA GLY A 200 -7.67 -2.14 3.69
C GLY A 200 -8.08 -3.58 4.03
N ALA A 201 -9.14 -4.09 3.41
CA ALA A 201 -9.56 -5.48 3.59
C ALA A 201 -8.48 -6.50 3.15
N LEU A 202 -7.75 -6.21 2.06
CA LEU A 202 -6.64 -7.07 1.63
C LEU A 202 -5.46 -7.04 2.62
N TRP A 203 -5.22 -5.92 3.30
CA TRP A 203 -4.16 -5.78 4.30
C TRP A 203 -4.45 -6.53 5.62
N ALA A 204 -5.67 -7.04 5.81
CA ALA A 204 -5.99 -7.97 6.91
C ALA A 204 -5.46 -9.40 6.69
N ILE A 205 -4.98 -9.72 5.48
CA ILE A 205 -4.56 -11.08 5.08
C ILE A 205 -3.08 -11.39 5.40
N PRO A 206 -2.11 -10.49 5.19
CA PRO A 206 -0.70 -10.82 5.29
C PRO A 206 -0.26 -11.41 6.63
N ASP A 207 -0.61 -10.79 7.76
CA ASP A 207 -0.20 -11.28 9.07
C ASP A 207 -0.77 -12.69 9.36
N PRO A 208 -2.09 -12.93 9.26
CA PRO A 208 -2.62 -14.26 9.57
C PRO A 208 -2.19 -15.35 8.56
N ILE A 209 -2.17 -15.04 7.27
CA ILE A 209 -1.92 -16.06 6.23
C ILE A 209 -0.43 -16.23 5.96
N PHE A 210 0.29 -15.15 5.65
CA PHE A 210 1.68 -15.25 5.22
C PHE A 210 2.63 -15.30 6.41
N TYR A 211 2.34 -14.57 7.50
CA TYR A 211 3.17 -14.65 8.70
C TYR A 211 2.82 -15.88 9.55
N ASP A 212 1.60 -15.97 10.10
CA ASP A 212 1.25 -17.02 11.05
C ASP A 212 1.11 -18.42 10.43
N ALA A 213 0.48 -18.54 9.25
CA ALA A 213 0.28 -19.84 8.62
C ALA A 213 1.47 -20.31 7.75
N PHE A 214 2.46 -19.44 7.48
CA PHE A 214 3.61 -19.79 6.64
C PHE A 214 4.97 -19.40 7.23
N LEU A 215 5.31 -18.09 7.33
CA LEU A 215 6.66 -17.66 7.70
C LEU A 215 7.05 -18.09 9.12
N ARG A 216 6.16 -17.95 10.10
CA ARG A 216 6.43 -18.33 11.48
C ARG A 216 6.69 -19.84 11.63
N PRO A 217 5.87 -20.74 11.07
CA PRO A 217 6.18 -22.17 10.98
C PRO A 217 7.49 -22.45 10.23
N PHE A 218 7.72 -21.78 9.10
CA PHE A 218 8.91 -21.97 8.27
C PHE A 218 10.21 -21.57 9.00
N ILE A 219 10.20 -20.42 9.67
CA ILE A 219 11.35 -19.84 10.36
C ILE A 219 11.58 -20.53 11.71
N TYR A 220 10.52 -20.68 12.52
CA TYR A 220 10.66 -21.08 13.93
C TYR A 220 10.20 -22.51 14.23
N GLY A 221 9.53 -23.19 13.30
CA GLY A 221 9.01 -24.55 13.49
C GLY A 221 7.79 -24.63 14.42
N GLY A 222 6.95 -23.60 14.42
CA GLY A 222 5.67 -23.60 15.12
C GLY A 222 4.60 -24.40 14.36
N TYR A 223 3.56 -24.83 15.09
CA TYR A 223 2.34 -25.39 14.52
C TYR A 223 1.40 -24.26 14.11
N VAL A 224 0.62 -24.47 13.05
CA VAL A 224 -0.41 -23.51 12.63
C VAL A 224 -1.71 -23.81 13.37
N ASP A 225 -2.24 -22.78 14.03
CA ASP A 225 -3.60 -22.79 14.58
C ASP A 225 -4.53 -22.06 13.59
N TRP A 226 -5.27 -22.83 12.80
CA TRP A 226 -6.20 -22.28 11.81
C TRP A 226 -7.37 -21.53 12.44
N ALA A 227 -7.79 -21.87 13.66
CA ALA A 227 -8.83 -21.13 14.35
C ALA A 227 -8.34 -19.72 14.76
N TYR A 228 -7.07 -19.62 15.17
CA TYR A 228 -6.42 -18.32 15.43
C TYR A 228 -6.28 -17.49 14.16
N VAL A 229 -5.85 -18.11 13.05
CA VAL A 229 -5.72 -17.46 11.74
C VAL A 229 -7.07 -16.91 11.26
N ASP A 230 -8.12 -17.74 11.25
CA ASP A 230 -9.46 -17.34 10.82
C ASP A 230 -10.03 -16.21 11.68
N PHE A 231 -9.84 -16.30 13.00
CA PHE A 231 -10.28 -15.26 13.92
C PHE A 231 -9.58 -13.92 13.62
N ASN A 232 -8.26 -13.92 13.44
CA ASN A 232 -7.53 -12.68 13.19
C ASN A 232 -7.89 -12.04 11.86
N ILE A 233 -8.10 -12.81 10.80
CA ILE A 233 -8.58 -12.26 9.50
C ILE A 233 -9.89 -11.50 9.72
N LEU A 234 -10.85 -12.12 10.41
CA LEU A 234 -12.15 -11.50 10.69
C LEU A 234 -12.03 -10.31 11.64
N ALA A 235 -11.06 -10.35 12.55
CA ALA A 235 -10.87 -9.30 13.54
C ALA A 235 -10.16 -8.07 12.96
N TYR A 236 -9.22 -8.24 12.04
CA TYR A 236 -8.48 -7.15 11.40
C TYR A 236 -9.36 -6.40 10.38
N LEU A 237 -10.25 -7.12 9.72
CA LEU A 237 -11.04 -6.62 8.59
C LEU A 237 -11.82 -5.30 8.86
N PRO A 238 -12.57 -5.14 9.97
CA PRO A 238 -13.32 -3.91 10.22
C PRO A 238 -12.40 -2.70 10.40
N GLY A 239 -11.32 -2.88 11.17
CA GLY A 239 -10.34 -1.84 11.47
C GLY A 239 -9.59 -1.38 10.22
N ASP A 240 -9.09 -2.34 9.46
CA ASP A 240 -8.29 -2.05 8.27
C ASP A 240 -9.12 -1.50 7.12
N ILE A 241 -10.40 -1.90 7.00
CA ILE A 241 -11.34 -1.25 6.07
C ILE A 241 -11.53 0.22 6.42
N ILE A 242 -11.74 0.55 7.70
CA ILE A 242 -11.94 1.94 8.14
C ILE A 242 -10.66 2.75 7.87
N ALA A 243 -9.50 2.24 8.28
CA ALA A 243 -8.22 2.88 8.03
C ALA A 243 -7.96 3.04 6.52
N GLY A 244 -8.31 2.04 5.71
CA GLY A 244 -8.22 2.06 4.26
C GLY A 244 -9.11 3.12 3.61
N VAL A 245 -10.36 3.25 4.04
CA VAL A 245 -11.28 4.31 3.58
C VAL A 245 -10.69 5.69 3.86
N ILE A 246 -10.23 5.91 5.10
CA ILE A 246 -9.60 7.17 5.51
C ILE A 246 -8.35 7.43 4.66
N GLY A 247 -7.48 6.44 4.52
CA GLY A 247 -6.26 6.51 3.72
C GLY A 247 -6.52 6.84 2.26
N GLY A 248 -7.51 6.20 1.63
CA GLY A 248 -7.86 6.43 0.23
C GLY A 248 -8.38 7.85 0.00
N ILE A 249 -9.25 8.35 0.88
CA ILE A 249 -9.75 9.73 0.84
C ILE A 249 -8.61 10.74 1.04
N LEU A 250 -7.73 10.51 2.02
CA LEU A 250 -6.59 11.39 2.28
C LEU A 250 -5.60 11.42 1.12
N ALA A 251 -5.29 10.27 0.53
CA ALA A 251 -4.44 10.18 -0.65
C ALA A 251 -4.99 11.02 -1.82
N TYR A 252 -6.30 10.96 -2.04
CA TYR A 252 -6.98 11.77 -3.04
C TYR A 252 -6.90 13.28 -2.74
N ILE A 253 -7.18 13.69 -1.50
CA ILE A 253 -7.14 15.10 -1.08
C ILE A 253 -5.74 15.67 -1.23
N ILE A 254 -4.72 14.95 -0.73
CA ILE A 254 -3.33 15.40 -0.74
C ILE A 254 -2.81 15.45 -2.18
N SER A 255 -3.12 14.45 -3.03
CA SER A 255 -2.70 14.48 -4.42
C SER A 255 -3.25 15.69 -5.18
N LYS A 256 -4.51 16.09 -4.90
CA LYS A 256 -5.07 17.31 -5.48
C LYS A 256 -4.38 18.57 -4.97
N ALA A 257 -4.10 18.64 -3.68
CA ALA A 257 -3.45 19.80 -3.07
C ALA A 257 -2.03 20.04 -3.62
N VAL A 258 -1.31 18.96 -3.93
CA VAL A 258 0.05 19.01 -4.51
C VAL A 258 0.03 19.34 -6.03
N GLY A 259 -1.16 19.42 -6.65
CA GLY A 259 -1.30 19.83 -8.06
C GLY A 259 -0.98 18.72 -9.07
N GLN A 260 -1.14 17.46 -8.68
CA GLN A 260 -0.84 16.26 -9.47
C GLN A 260 -2.05 15.64 -10.21
#